data_AF-A0A8S1MUE3-F1
#
_entry.id   AF-A0A8S1MUE3-F1
#
_cell.length_a   1.000
_cell.length_b   1.000
_cell.length_c   1.000
_cell.angle_alpha   90.00
_cell.angle_beta   90.00
_cell.angle_gamma   90.00
#
_symmetry.space_group_name_H-M   'P 1'
#
loop_
_entity.id
_entity.type
_entity.pdbx_description
1 polymer ?
#
loop_
_entity_poly.entity_id
_entity_poly.type
_entity_poly.pdbx_seq_one_letter_code
_entity_poly.pdbx_strand_id
1 'polypeptide(L)'
;MLKPDLELLYIKGNQKFQDVAFQQPIRQYQPKVSTIKLKGFQQFVELINKQQEQQQQQKSCSQCAPQLLPTVISYPPRIEVQTRKASEMKLLVKKSFIDTPTESHSQERSKKEVRLIPQKQFSIKRAITSKNEDSNIIFEQNEFPILIAFSNNLSIQPPERAIYKAFVTKGNNGILIRQSLKQRPWWILIDQPCEDMNFYWTQLRKQTHYEQLQKQQLESAPFNKQQKKQVNDKLKYKIEDIQYSIFNQSVNLKIHNHLESNFQVCNKKALFYNMKNYYISRNEDPFQYIPLTYHIQSGSNDPAYQEFENYAQTQNVYLWIVKPGESSNRGNGIQVANSIQKVKSIISQSINHHNGIKKTFIVQKYMEKPLLYNKRKFDIRCYILMTSINNKFKAYWYQEGYIRTSCKEFSLDDVDDKFTHLTNDAVQKKNQYYGKYETGNKVSFNEFQKYLQDNHNFNFQIIIDQLKKLSTDIVKATYQHLDPNRHFYTFELFGLDYMIDQEMKPWLIEVNTNPCLETCCPLLARLISHLIENTIRIAIDPMFPPPLNKKKHILDQKNLFELIFSTTLITETITQPIIKEDDEEHDDVEDDN
;
A
#
# COMPACT_ATOMS: atom_id res chain seq x y z
N MET A 1 4.34 -4.68 66.24
CA MET A 1 3.42 -4.97 67.36
C MET A 1 2.02 -5.14 66.78
N LEU A 2 1.39 -6.27 67.11
CA LEU A 2 -0.05 -6.57 67.10
C LEU A 2 -0.81 -6.54 65.75
N LYS A 3 -0.82 -7.73 65.14
CA LYS A 3 -1.96 -8.46 64.53
C LYS A 3 -3.09 -8.74 65.57
N PRO A 4 -4.21 -9.45 65.28
CA PRO A 4 -4.83 -9.91 64.00
C PRO A 4 -6.38 -9.71 63.98
N ASP A 5 -7.13 -10.03 62.92
CA ASP A 5 -7.88 -11.30 62.68
C ASP A 5 -8.90 -11.01 61.53
N LEU A 6 -9.32 -11.87 60.58
CA LEU A 6 -9.44 -13.34 60.47
C LEU A 6 -9.34 -13.83 58.99
N GLU A 7 -8.60 -14.94 58.82
CA GLU A 7 -8.85 -16.20 58.03
C GLU A 7 -9.48 -16.16 56.62
N LEU A 8 -8.94 -16.70 55.50
CA LEU A 8 -7.95 -17.74 55.14
C LEU A 8 -8.36 -19.20 55.42
N LEU A 9 -8.61 -19.98 54.36
CA LEU A 9 -8.17 -21.39 54.28
C LEU A 9 -8.06 -21.90 52.83
N TYR A 10 -6.90 -22.51 52.57
CA TYR A 10 -6.40 -23.06 51.32
C TYR A 10 -5.70 -24.38 51.68
N ILE A 11 -6.07 -25.53 51.10
CA ILE A 11 -5.26 -26.79 51.11
C ILE A 11 -5.60 -27.56 49.81
N LYS A 12 -4.73 -27.56 48.78
CA LYS A 12 -3.66 -28.54 48.44
C LYS A 12 -4.13 -29.97 48.09
N GLY A 13 -3.73 -30.44 46.90
CA GLY A 13 -3.09 -31.77 46.77
C GLY A 13 -3.54 -32.70 45.63
N ASN A 14 -2.56 -33.01 44.76
CA ASN A 14 -2.18 -34.34 44.27
C ASN A 14 -2.50 -34.85 42.84
N GLN A 15 -1.48 -35.59 42.39
CA GLN A 15 -1.09 -36.08 41.07
C GLN A 15 -1.68 -37.46 40.73
N LYS A 16 -1.69 -37.76 39.40
CA LYS A 16 -1.43 -39.05 38.69
C LYS A 16 -2.40 -40.25 38.86
N PHE A 17 -2.89 -40.75 37.72
CA PHE A 17 -3.01 -42.16 37.25
C PHE A 17 -3.54 -42.10 35.79
N GLN A 18 -2.78 -42.37 34.71
CA GLN A 18 -2.42 -43.63 34.04
C GLN A 18 -3.57 -44.59 33.63
N ASP A 19 -3.71 -44.71 32.30
CA ASP A 19 -4.01 -45.87 31.42
C ASP A 19 -5.13 -46.87 31.74
N VAL A 20 -6.11 -47.00 30.83
CA VAL A 20 -6.59 -48.30 30.28
C VAL A 20 -7.12 -48.11 28.85
N ALA A 21 -6.56 -48.88 27.91
CA ALA A 21 -7.00 -49.05 26.52
C ALA A 21 -8.13 -50.11 26.39
N PHE A 22 -8.96 -50.04 25.34
CA PHE A 22 -9.11 -51.10 24.31
C PHE A 22 -10.34 -50.93 23.39
N GLN A 23 -10.08 -51.25 22.12
CA GLN A 23 -10.94 -51.94 21.13
C GLN A 23 -12.06 -51.18 20.38
N GLN A 24 -11.87 -51.06 19.06
CA GLN A 24 -12.93 -50.96 18.05
C GLN A 24 -13.71 -52.29 17.93
N PRO A 25 -14.91 -52.31 17.31
CA PRO A 25 -14.93 -52.58 15.87
C PRO A 25 -15.92 -51.76 15.03
N ILE A 26 -15.59 -51.68 13.75
CA ILE A 26 -16.35 -51.19 12.60
C ILE A 26 -17.75 -51.84 12.52
N ARG A 27 -18.81 -51.04 12.33
CA ARG A 27 -20.03 -51.45 11.62
C ARG A 27 -20.55 -50.33 10.71
N GLN A 28 -20.72 -50.70 9.44
CA GLN A 28 -21.37 -49.94 8.38
C GLN A 28 -22.82 -49.59 8.75
N TYR A 29 -23.26 -48.37 8.43
CA TYR A 29 -24.67 -48.05 8.28
C TYR A 29 -24.88 -47.21 7.01
N GLN A 30 -25.63 -47.77 6.07
CA GLN A 30 -26.10 -47.10 4.86
C GLN A 30 -27.21 -46.08 5.19
N PRO A 31 -27.31 -44.96 4.48
CA PRO A 31 -28.49 -44.12 4.55
C PRO A 31 -29.62 -44.70 3.68
N LYS A 32 -30.77 -44.99 4.30
CA LYS A 32 -32.03 -45.26 3.61
C LYS A 32 -32.49 -44.00 2.87
N VAL A 33 -32.56 -44.08 1.55
CA VAL A 33 -33.26 -43.12 0.71
C VAL A 33 -34.76 -43.37 0.86
N SER A 34 -35.49 -42.42 1.44
CA SER A 34 -36.95 -42.37 1.35
C SER A 34 -37.34 -41.33 0.29
N THR A 35 -37.82 -41.84 -0.84
CA THR A 35 -38.34 -41.09 -1.98
C THR A 35 -39.64 -40.39 -1.58
N ILE A 36 -39.60 -39.07 -1.40
CA ILE A 36 -40.81 -38.24 -1.31
C ILE A 36 -41.16 -37.76 -2.73
N LYS A 37 -42.39 -38.07 -3.14
CA LYS A 37 -42.95 -37.86 -4.49
C LYS A 37 -43.02 -36.38 -4.86
N LEU A 38 -42.24 -35.99 -5.88
CA LEU A 38 -42.35 -34.75 -6.65
C LEU A 38 -43.62 -34.77 -7.53
N LYS A 39 -44.79 -34.44 -6.96
CA LYS A 39 -46.01 -34.13 -7.74
C LYS A 39 -46.53 -32.70 -7.54
N GLY A 40 -46.08 -31.98 -6.52
CA GLY A 40 -46.51 -30.59 -6.27
C GLY A 40 -45.71 -29.52 -7.01
N PHE A 41 -44.46 -29.80 -7.39
CA PHE A 41 -43.57 -28.77 -7.94
C PHE A 41 -43.85 -28.46 -9.42
N GLN A 42 -44.25 -29.47 -10.22
CA GLN A 42 -44.62 -29.24 -11.62
C GLN A 42 -45.95 -28.48 -11.77
N GLN A 43 -46.94 -28.75 -10.90
CA GLN A 43 -48.21 -28.00 -10.90
C GLN A 43 -48.02 -26.54 -10.48
N PHE A 44 -47.05 -26.25 -9.63
CA PHE A 44 -46.72 -24.88 -9.22
C PHE A 44 -46.04 -24.07 -10.34
N VAL A 45 -45.14 -24.72 -11.10
CA VAL A 45 -44.47 -24.09 -12.25
C VAL A 45 -45.44 -23.85 -13.42
N GLU A 46 -46.39 -24.76 -13.66
CA GLU A 46 -47.45 -24.54 -14.67
C GLU A 46 -48.40 -23.39 -14.31
N LEU A 47 -48.68 -23.18 -13.01
CA LEU A 47 -49.55 -22.09 -12.55
C LEU A 47 -48.91 -20.71 -12.75
N ILE A 48 -47.59 -20.60 -12.51
CA ILE A 48 -46.83 -19.35 -12.71
C ILE A 48 -46.73 -19.01 -14.19
N ASN A 49 -46.49 -20.00 -15.05
CA ASN A 49 -46.40 -19.78 -16.50
C ASN A 49 -47.76 -19.36 -17.10
N LYS A 50 -48.88 -19.94 -16.63
CA LYS A 50 -50.23 -19.50 -17.04
C LYS A 50 -50.58 -18.07 -16.61
N GLN A 51 -50.09 -17.62 -15.45
CA GLN A 51 -50.29 -16.22 -15.00
C GLN A 51 -49.45 -15.23 -15.81
N GLN A 52 -48.27 -15.61 -16.29
CA GLN A 52 -47.43 -14.76 -17.13
C GLN A 52 -47.97 -14.64 -18.57
N GLU A 53 -48.55 -15.70 -19.13
CA GLU A 53 -49.19 -15.66 -20.46
C GLU A 53 -50.48 -14.82 -20.49
N GLN A 54 -51.26 -14.82 -19.41
CA GLN A 54 -52.46 -13.97 -19.32
C GLN A 54 -52.16 -12.46 -19.18
N GLN A 55 -51.01 -12.09 -18.61
CA GLN A 55 -50.58 -10.69 -18.51
C GLN A 55 -50.02 -10.13 -19.82
N GLN A 56 -49.57 -10.98 -20.75
CA GLN A 56 -49.08 -10.56 -22.06
C GLN A 56 -50.18 -10.36 -23.12
N GLN A 57 -51.41 -10.85 -22.88
CA GLN A 57 -52.54 -10.68 -23.81
C GLN A 57 -53.43 -9.45 -23.53
N GLN A 58 -53.14 -8.64 -22.50
CA GLN A 58 -53.94 -7.45 -22.14
C GLN A 58 -53.31 -6.10 -22.52
N LYS A 59 -52.23 -6.05 -23.31
CA LYS A 59 -51.68 -4.79 -23.85
C LYS A 59 -51.73 -4.73 -25.38
N SER A 60 -52.94 -4.78 -25.93
CA SER A 60 -53.21 -4.33 -27.30
C SER A 60 -54.68 -3.94 -27.49
N CYS A 61 -55.07 -2.72 -27.12
CA CYS A 61 -56.18 -2.03 -27.80
C CYS A 61 -56.33 -0.56 -27.42
N SER A 62 -56.82 0.22 -28.38
CA SER A 62 -57.34 1.60 -28.35
C SER A 62 -56.36 2.79 -28.43
N GLN A 63 -56.36 3.34 -29.64
CA GLN A 63 -55.95 4.68 -30.07
C GLN A 63 -56.87 5.77 -29.46
N CYS A 64 -56.32 6.96 -29.21
CA CYS A 64 -56.90 8.27 -29.55
C CYS A 64 -55.91 9.40 -29.18
N ALA A 65 -55.42 10.13 -30.18
CA ALA A 65 -54.78 11.45 -30.04
C ALA A 65 -55.77 12.53 -30.57
N PRO A 66 -55.64 13.81 -30.18
CA PRO A 66 -54.85 14.71 -31.04
C PRO A 66 -54.05 15.84 -30.35
N GLN A 67 -52.87 16.11 -30.94
CA GLN A 67 -52.18 17.40 -31.27
C GLN A 67 -52.04 18.51 -30.20
N LEU A 68 -50.86 19.11 -29.94
CA LEU A 68 -50.12 20.02 -30.85
C LEU A 68 -48.65 20.29 -30.43
N LEU A 69 -47.78 20.21 -31.46
CA LEU A 69 -46.58 20.99 -31.83
C LEU A 69 -45.27 21.05 -31.00
N PRO A 70 -44.11 21.24 -31.68
CA PRO A 70 -42.81 20.77 -31.22
C PRO A 70 -41.92 21.90 -30.69
N THR A 71 -41.00 21.56 -29.78
CA THR A 71 -39.82 22.39 -29.53
C THR A 71 -38.59 21.51 -29.47
N VAL A 72 -37.72 21.71 -30.45
CA VAL A 72 -36.41 21.07 -30.61
C VAL A 72 -35.38 21.90 -29.86
N ILE A 73 -34.83 21.39 -28.75
CA ILE A 73 -33.57 21.86 -28.11
C ILE A 73 -32.97 20.64 -27.38
N SER A 74 -32.05 19.91 -28.02
CA SER A 74 -30.57 19.98 -27.92
C SER A 74 -29.98 19.20 -26.72
N TYR A 75 -29.32 18.10 -27.06
CA TYR A 75 -28.40 17.37 -26.18
C TYR A 75 -26.99 17.95 -26.38
N PRO A 76 -26.16 18.11 -25.33
CA PRO A 76 -24.74 18.36 -25.54
C PRO A 76 -24.06 17.10 -26.11
N PRO A 77 -23.14 17.22 -27.07
CA PRO A 77 -22.64 16.08 -27.82
C PRO A 77 -21.65 15.23 -27.01
N ARG A 78 -21.78 13.92 -27.16
CA ARG A 78 -20.68 12.96 -27.02
C ARG A 78 -19.55 13.40 -27.96
N ILE A 79 -18.35 13.60 -27.43
CA ILE A 79 -17.15 13.71 -28.26
C ILE A 79 -16.81 12.30 -28.74
N GLU A 80 -17.27 11.96 -29.94
CA GLU A 80 -16.66 10.90 -30.75
C GLU A 80 -15.33 11.42 -31.29
N VAL A 81 -14.22 10.88 -30.79
CA VAL A 81 -12.92 11.05 -31.44
C VAL A 81 -12.91 10.14 -32.68
N GLN A 82 -13.31 10.72 -33.82
CA GLN A 82 -13.05 10.09 -35.11
C GLN A 82 -11.55 10.14 -35.41
N THR A 83 -10.99 8.95 -35.58
CA THR A 83 -9.72 8.66 -36.24
C THR A 83 -9.65 9.33 -37.62
N ARG A 84 -8.75 10.30 -37.79
CA ARG A 84 -8.26 10.71 -39.12
C ARG A 84 -6.73 10.60 -39.18
N LYS A 85 -6.33 9.58 -39.93
CA LYS A 85 -5.16 9.47 -40.82
C LYS A 85 -3.83 10.05 -40.33
N ALA A 86 -2.99 9.14 -39.86
CA ALA A 86 -1.55 9.22 -39.96
C ALA A 86 -1.10 9.20 -41.43
N SER A 87 -0.85 10.37 -42.00
CA SER A 87 -0.08 10.52 -43.24
C SER A 87 0.29 11.98 -43.44
N GLU A 88 1.28 12.48 -42.67
CA GLU A 88 2.15 13.62 -43.02
C GLU A 88 3.15 13.85 -41.87
N MET A 89 4.32 13.20 -41.95
CA MET A 89 5.63 13.67 -41.49
C MET A 89 6.64 12.52 -41.61
N LYS A 90 6.95 12.17 -42.86
CA LYS A 90 8.16 11.44 -43.26
C LYS A 90 8.61 12.01 -44.59
N LEU A 91 9.28 13.17 -44.58
CA LEU A 91 10.25 13.51 -45.61
C LEU A 91 11.01 14.77 -45.18
N LEU A 92 12.24 14.62 -44.72
CA LEU A 92 13.37 15.54 -44.94
C LEU A 92 14.51 15.07 -44.04
N VAL A 93 15.40 14.27 -44.63
CA VAL A 93 16.87 14.39 -44.55
C VAL A 93 17.43 13.08 -45.13
N LYS A 94 17.70 13.10 -46.44
CA LYS A 94 18.86 12.44 -47.06
C LYS A 94 18.86 12.75 -48.56
N LYS A 95 19.74 13.66 -48.97
CA LYS A 95 20.74 13.48 -50.03
C LYS A 95 21.33 14.82 -50.43
N SER A 96 22.59 15.02 -50.08
CA SER A 96 23.60 15.44 -51.03
C SER A 96 24.95 14.88 -50.56
N PHE A 97 25.55 14.08 -51.43
CA PHE A 97 26.94 13.64 -51.41
C PHE A 97 27.63 14.37 -52.57
N ILE A 98 28.97 14.42 -52.53
CA ILE A 98 29.92 14.91 -53.57
C ILE A 98 30.18 16.43 -53.38
N ASP A 99 31.38 16.96 -53.10
CA ASP A 99 32.77 16.62 -53.49
C ASP A 99 33.82 17.10 -52.45
N THR A 100 34.98 16.42 -52.41
CA THR A 100 36.27 16.86 -51.83
C THR A 100 36.99 17.83 -52.78
N PRO A 101 37.91 18.74 -52.34
CA PRO A 101 39.31 18.33 -52.12
C PRO A 101 40.13 19.10 -51.04
N THR A 102 41.13 18.39 -50.52
CA THR A 102 42.49 18.82 -50.11
C THR A 102 42.71 20.10 -49.29
N GLU A 103 43.32 19.97 -48.11
CA GLU A 103 44.70 20.46 -47.89
C GLU A 103 45.35 19.88 -46.63
N SER A 104 46.67 19.79 -46.72
CA SER A 104 47.67 19.13 -45.90
C SER A 104 48.02 19.85 -44.59
N HIS A 105 48.40 19.10 -43.55
CA HIS A 105 49.71 19.26 -42.91
C HIS A 105 50.05 18.08 -41.98
N SER A 106 51.35 17.84 -41.89
CA SER A 106 52.08 16.61 -41.55
C SER A 106 52.72 16.65 -40.15
N GLN A 107 53.37 15.52 -39.80
CA GLN A 107 54.41 15.33 -38.75
C GLN A 107 53.92 15.21 -37.29
N GLU A 108 54.44 14.35 -36.40
CA GLU A 108 55.58 13.43 -36.43
C GLU A 108 55.49 12.38 -35.30
N ARG A 109 56.25 11.28 -35.46
CA ARG A 109 56.42 10.17 -34.51
C ARG A 109 57.33 10.57 -33.33
N SER A 110 57.10 9.99 -32.15
CA SER A 110 58.22 9.37 -31.41
C SER A 110 57.75 8.26 -30.45
N LYS A 111 58.46 7.13 -30.53
CA LYS A 111 58.36 5.94 -29.67
C LYS A 111 59.24 6.17 -28.44
N LYS A 112 58.78 5.77 -27.25
CA LYS A 112 59.63 5.30 -26.15
C LYS A 112 58.96 4.12 -25.45
N GLU A 113 59.51 2.93 -25.67
CA GLU A 113 59.34 1.75 -24.82
C GLU A 113 60.25 1.86 -23.60
N VAL A 114 59.73 1.52 -22.40
CA VAL A 114 60.53 1.06 -21.26
C VAL A 114 59.80 -0.13 -20.62
N ARG A 115 60.58 -1.17 -20.28
CA ARG A 115 60.15 -2.55 -19.93
C ARG A 115 59.61 -2.73 -18.49
N LEU A 116 58.49 -3.49 -18.43
CA LEU A 116 58.06 -4.59 -17.54
C LEU A 116 58.65 -4.82 -16.12
N ILE A 117 57.75 -4.97 -15.14
CA ILE A 117 57.82 -5.96 -14.03
C ILE A 117 56.43 -6.65 -13.91
N PRO A 118 56.35 -7.99 -13.77
CA PRO A 118 55.11 -8.76 -13.91
C PRO A 118 54.37 -9.00 -12.58
N GLN A 119 53.03 -8.91 -12.58
CA GLN A 119 52.21 -9.55 -11.55
C GLN A 119 51.33 -10.66 -12.15
N LYS A 120 51.42 -11.80 -11.48
CA LYS A 120 50.90 -13.12 -11.85
C LYS A 120 49.38 -13.13 -12.01
N GLN A 121 48.95 -13.90 -13.00
CA GLN A 121 47.58 -14.35 -13.25
C GLN A 121 46.97 -15.04 -12.02
N PHE A 122 45.72 -14.70 -11.70
CA PHE A 122 44.78 -15.65 -11.13
C PHE A 122 43.85 -16.13 -12.24
N SER A 123 43.93 -17.43 -12.54
CA SER A 123 43.12 -18.14 -13.53
C SER A 123 41.78 -18.58 -12.93
N ILE A 124 40.66 -18.24 -13.58
CA ILE A 124 39.37 -18.90 -13.36
C ILE A 124 39.08 -19.76 -14.59
N LYS A 125 39.16 -21.09 -14.44
CA LYS A 125 38.60 -22.07 -15.37
C LYS A 125 37.75 -23.07 -14.60
N ARG A 126 36.56 -23.34 -15.17
CA ARG A 126 35.46 -24.24 -14.76
C ARG A 126 34.53 -23.61 -13.73
N ALA A 127 33.21 -23.56 -13.90
CA ALA A 127 32.26 -24.43 -14.61
C ALA A 127 31.05 -23.55 -15.07
N ILE A 128 30.10 -23.87 -15.97
CA ILE A 128 29.40 -25.08 -16.39
C ILE A 128 28.89 -24.84 -17.82
N THR A 129 29.04 -25.83 -18.70
CA THR A 129 28.18 -26.03 -19.86
C THR A 129 27.00 -26.91 -19.45
N SER A 130 25.78 -26.38 -19.53
CA SER A 130 24.57 -27.18 -19.82
C SER A 130 23.44 -26.25 -20.24
N LYS A 131 22.99 -26.45 -21.48
CA LYS A 131 21.73 -25.92 -22.02
C LYS A 131 20.57 -26.66 -21.35
N ASN A 132 19.57 -25.92 -20.88
CA ASN A 132 18.12 -26.15 -21.05
C ASN A 132 17.34 -25.45 -19.92
N GLU A 133 16.36 -24.65 -20.36
CA GLU A 133 15.02 -24.38 -19.80
C GLU A 133 14.86 -24.13 -18.28
N ASP A 134 14.10 -23.07 -17.96
CA ASP A 134 13.79 -22.51 -16.64
C ASP A 134 14.93 -21.80 -15.89
N SER A 135 15.29 -20.59 -16.35
CA SER A 135 16.15 -19.70 -15.55
C SER A 135 15.36 -19.01 -14.43
N ASN A 136 14.92 -19.78 -13.43
CA ASN A 136 14.81 -19.29 -12.07
C ASN A 136 16.23 -18.92 -11.62
N ILE A 137 16.59 -17.65 -11.73
CA ILE A 137 17.92 -17.19 -11.32
C ILE A 137 17.97 -17.21 -9.78
N ILE A 138 18.58 -18.27 -9.23
CA ILE A 138 18.99 -18.31 -7.82
C ILE A 138 20.25 -17.45 -7.71
N PHE A 139 20.10 -16.25 -7.14
CA PHE A 139 21.23 -15.47 -6.66
C PHE A 139 21.70 -16.06 -5.33
N GLU A 140 23.01 -16.09 -5.07
CA GLU A 140 23.46 -16.28 -3.69
C GLU A 140 22.82 -15.16 -2.85
N GLN A 141 21.99 -15.53 -1.86
CA GLN A 141 21.16 -14.63 -1.03
C GLN A 141 21.96 -13.50 -0.33
N ASN A 142 23.29 -13.56 -0.41
CA ASN A 142 24.30 -12.69 0.21
C ASN A 142 24.49 -11.31 -0.45
N GLU A 143 23.97 -11.06 -1.67
CA GLU A 143 24.21 -9.81 -2.41
C GLU A 143 23.03 -8.83 -2.40
N PHE A 144 21.86 -9.23 -1.88
CA PHE A 144 20.65 -8.42 -1.96
C PHE A 144 20.82 -7.00 -1.38
N PRO A 145 21.37 -6.81 -0.17
CA PRO A 145 21.57 -5.46 0.38
C PRO A 145 22.52 -4.60 -0.46
N ILE A 146 23.56 -5.20 -1.02
CA ILE A 146 24.53 -4.52 -1.89
C ILE A 146 23.85 -4.04 -3.18
N LEU A 147 23.00 -4.88 -3.78
CA LEU A 147 22.23 -4.51 -4.97
C LEU A 147 21.31 -3.34 -4.67
N ILE A 148 20.59 -3.36 -3.54
CA ILE A 148 19.72 -2.25 -3.14
C ILE A 148 20.54 -0.97 -2.89
N ALA A 149 21.71 -1.04 -2.26
CA ALA A 149 22.59 0.12 -2.09
C ALA A 149 23.01 0.72 -3.44
N PHE A 150 23.53 -0.10 -4.36
CA PHE A 150 23.91 0.35 -5.69
C PHE A 150 22.74 0.92 -6.48
N SER A 151 21.56 0.34 -6.29
CA SER A 151 20.32 0.82 -6.89
C SER A 151 20.01 2.27 -6.50
N ASN A 152 20.47 2.71 -5.32
CA ASN A 152 20.38 4.08 -4.81
C ASN A 152 21.68 4.89 -5.07
N ASN A 153 22.50 4.46 -6.02
CA ASN A 153 23.82 5.02 -6.32
C ASN A 153 24.74 5.11 -5.10
N LEU A 154 24.66 4.13 -4.20
CA LEU A 154 25.53 4.05 -3.02
C LEU A 154 26.40 2.81 -3.08
N SER A 155 27.65 2.99 -2.67
CA SER A 155 28.54 1.89 -2.28
C SER A 155 28.94 2.13 -0.83
N ILE A 156 28.39 1.32 0.07
CA ILE A 156 28.70 1.40 1.50
C ILE A 156 29.86 0.48 1.82
N GLN A 157 30.96 1.05 2.32
CA GLN A 157 32.07 0.24 2.81
C GLN A 157 31.71 -0.34 4.18
N PRO A 158 31.82 -1.68 4.35
CA PRO A 158 31.65 -2.30 5.64
C PRO A 158 32.71 -1.80 6.62
N PRO A 159 32.33 -1.54 7.87
CA PRO A 159 33.27 -1.08 8.87
C PRO A 159 34.19 -2.22 9.32
N GLU A 160 35.43 -1.90 9.71
CA GLU A 160 36.34 -2.91 10.29
C GLU A 160 35.80 -3.44 11.63
N ARG A 161 35.27 -2.52 12.44
CA ARG A 161 34.62 -2.78 13.73
C ARG A 161 33.52 -1.74 13.91
N ALA A 162 32.27 -2.12 13.65
CA ALA A 162 31.14 -1.28 14.03
C ALA A 162 30.18 -2.01 14.94
N ILE A 163 29.60 -1.20 15.82
CA ILE A 163 28.37 -1.53 16.49
C ILE A 163 27.43 -0.34 16.27
N TYR A 164 26.54 -0.46 15.29
CA TYR A 164 25.56 0.59 15.02
C TYR A 164 24.58 0.70 16.19
N LYS A 165 24.11 1.90 16.48
CA LYS A 165 23.19 2.16 17.58
C LYS A 165 21.79 2.40 17.04
N ALA A 166 20.81 1.64 17.52
CA ALA A 166 19.41 1.83 17.20
C ALA A 166 18.61 2.17 18.45
N PHE A 167 17.88 3.27 18.39
CA PHE A 167 16.85 3.59 19.37
C PHE A 167 15.48 3.30 18.76
N VAL A 168 14.68 2.54 19.49
CA VAL A 168 13.32 2.17 19.08
C VAL A 168 12.38 2.58 20.22
N THR A 169 11.46 3.50 19.94
CA THR A 169 10.46 3.94 20.91
C THR A 169 9.61 2.78 21.38
N LYS A 170 9.01 2.94 22.56
CA LYS A 170 7.90 2.08 22.99
C LYS A 170 6.72 2.26 22.04
N GLY A 171 5.86 1.25 21.98
CA GLY A 171 4.71 1.25 21.09
C GLY A 171 4.31 -0.13 20.58
N ASN A 172 3.14 -0.19 19.93
CA ASN A 172 2.55 -1.39 19.32
C ASN A 172 3.50 -2.16 18.38
N ASN A 173 4.48 -1.48 17.79
CA ASN A 173 5.39 -2.04 16.78
C ASN A 173 6.83 -2.19 17.31
N GLY A 174 7.17 -1.55 18.45
CA GLY A 174 8.56 -1.45 18.92
C GLY A 174 9.20 -2.80 19.26
N ILE A 175 8.42 -3.75 19.77
CA ILE A 175 8.89 -5.10 20.10
C ILE A 175 9.36 -5.84 18.86
N LEU A 176 8.57 -5.81 17.77
CA LEU A 176 8.88 -6.49 16.52
C LEU A 176 10.13 -5.90 15.85
N ILE A 177 10.24 -4.57 15.84
CA ILE A 177 11.43 -3.88 15.32
C ILE A 177 12.67 -4.27 16.11
N ARG A 178 12.61 -4.24 17.45
CA ARG A 178 13.71 -4.69 18.31
C ARG A 178 14.07 -6.16 18.05
N GLN A 179 13.08 -7.04 17.85
CA GLN A 179 13.32 -8.44 17.52
C GLN A 179 14.01 -8.63 16.17
N SER A 180 13.60 -7.90 15.13
CA SER A 180 14.26 -7.93 13.82
C SER A 180 15.70 -7.39 13.89
N LEU A 181 15.94 -6.29 14.62
CA LEU A 181 17.29 -5.75 14.82
C LEU A 181 18.20 -6.69 15.62
N LYS A 182 17.67 -7.43 16.62
CA LYS A 182 18.44 -8.40 17.40
C LYS A 182 19.03 -9.55 16.56
N GLN A 183 18.45 -9.83 15.39
CA GLN A 183 19.01 -10.82 14.47
C GLN A 183 20.34 -10.32 13.86
N ARG A 184 20.63 -9.02 13.92
CA ARG A 184 21.83 -8.39 13.39
C ARG A 184 22.80 -8.06 14.53
N PRO A 185 23.75 -8.95 14.88
CA PRO A 185 24.62 -8.81 16.06
C PRO A 185 25.66 -7.68 15.97
N TRP A 186 25.59 -6.84 14.94
CA TRP A 186 26.37 -5.60 14.81
C TRP A 186 25.52 -4.36 15.11
N TRP A 187 24.29 -4.53 15.62
CA TRP A 187 23.48 -3.47 16.22
C TRP A 187 23.46 -3.58 17.75
N ILE A 188 23.55 -2.43 18.42
CA ILE A 188 23.19 -2.24 19.82
C ILE A 188 21.84 -1.52 19.87
N LEU A 189 20.90 -2.10 20.61
CA LEU A 189 19.68 -1.41 20.99
C LEU A 189 19.97 -0.55 22.22
N ILE A 190 19.72 0.74 22.11
CA ILE A 190 19.85 1.70 23.22
C ILE A 190 18.45 2.05 23.77
N ASP A 191 18.40 2.38 25.06
CA ASP A 191 17.14 2.68 25.76
C ASP A 191 16.84 4.17 25.91
N GLN A 192 17.79 5.03 25.56
CA GLN A 192 17.64 6.49 25.49
C GLN A 192 18.23 7.01 24.17
N PRO A 193 17.63 8.03 23.53
CA PRO A 193 18.18 8.61 22.31
C PRO A 193 19.52 9.31 22.63
N CYS A 194 20.47 9.22 21.71
CA CYS A 194 21.78 9.86 21.84
C CYS A 194 22.28 10.34 20.47
N GLU A 195 23.22 11.29 20.46
CA GLU A 195 23.69 11.93 19.22
C GLU A 195 24.36 10.96 18.23
N ASP A 196 24.98 9.90 18.73
CA ASP A 196 25.72 8.91 17.93
C ASP A 196 24.86 7.70 17.51
N MET A 197 23.53 7.80 17.62
CA MET A 197 22.62 6.78 17.09
C MET A 197 22.54 6.80 15.56
N ASN A 198 22.49 5.62 14.96
CA ASN A 198 22.40 5.42 13.52
C ASN A 198 20.96 5.25 13.02
N PHE A 199 20.11 4.62 13.84
CA PHE A 199 18.74 4.35 13.47
C PHE A 199 17.80 4.82 14.58
N TYR A 200 16.85 5.66 14.19
CA TYR A 200 15.81 6.15 15.06
C TYR A 200 14.46 5.66 14.54
N TRP A 201 13.80 4.81 15.32
CA TRP A 201 12.44 4.33 15.05
C TRP A 201 11.45 4.95 16.03
N THR A 202 10.50 5.71 15.51
CA THR A 202 9.37 6.26 16.26
C THR A 202 8.04 5.75 15.72
N GLN A 203 6.98 5.83 16.53
CA GLN A 203 5.62 5.55 16.06
C GLN A 203 5.05 6.70 15.23
N LEU A 204 5.29 7.93 15.69
CA LEU A 204 4.85 9.17 15.07
C LEU A 204 6.06 10.00 14.68
N ARG A 205 5.90 10.81 13.64
CA ARG A 205 6.93 11.74 13.17
C ARG A 205 7.21 12.79 14.25
N LYS A 206 8.48 13.01 14.60
CA LYS A 206 8.90 14.09 15.52
C LYS A 206 9.83 15.06 14.80
N GLN A 207 9.39 16.31 14.61
CA GLN A 207 10.10 17.33 13.81
C GLN A 207 11.54 17.58 14.30
N THR A 208 11.72 17.64 15.63
CA THR A 208 13.00 17.89 16.30
C THR A 208 14.13 16.91 15.94
N HIS A 209 13.81 15.75 15.39
CA HIS A 209 14.80 14.73 15.04
C HIS A 209 15.24 14.80 13.57
N TYR A 210 14.49 15.48 12.70
CA TYR A 210 14.88 15.69 11.30
C TYR A 210 16.05 16.63 11.17
N GLU A 211 16.16 17.62 12.06
CA GLU A 211 17.27 18.60 12.08
C GLU A 211 18.64 17.92 12.30
N GLN A 212 18.66 16.73 12.92
CA GLN A 212 19.86 15.94 13.15
C GLN A 212 20.28 15.07 11.95
N LEU A 213 19.39 14.90 10.95
CA LEU A 213 19.64 14.13 9.74
C LEU A 213 20.34 15.02 8.70
N GLN A 214 21.58 15.44 8.93
CA GLN A 214 22.29 16.27 7.92
C GLN A 214 22.91 15.41 6.82
N LYS A 215 22.84 15.88 5.57
CA LYS A 215 23.58 15.28 4.43
C LYS A 215 25.08 15.34 4.73
N GLN A 216 25.74 14.19 4.61
CA GLN A 216 27.19 14.14 4.60
C GLN A 216 27.70 14.35 3.17
N GLN A 217 28.79 15.09 3.00
CA GLN A 217 29.49 15.14 1.72
C GLN A 217 30.07 13.76 1.41
N LEU A 218 29.74 13.20 0.26
CA LEU A 218 30.22 11.88 -0.17
C LEU A 218 31.18 11.99 -1.34
N GLU A 219 32.23 11.17 -1.30
CA GLU A 219 33.10 10.95 -2.45
C GLU A 219 32.31 10.26 -3.57
N SER A 220 32.63 10.56 -4.83
CA SER A 220 31.98 9.94 -5.99
C SER A 220 32.97 9.09 -6.79
N ALA A 221 32.49 7.98 -7.34
CA ALA A 221 33.25 7.08 -8.20
C ALA A 221 32.41 6.60 -9.39
N PRO A 222 33.02 6.34 -10.56
CA PRO A 222 32.27 5.84 -11.71
C PRO A 222 31.93 4.35 -11.56
N PHE A 223 30.70 3.98 -11.93
CA PHE A 223 30.31 2.57 -12.03
C PHE A 223 31.08 1.87 -13.15
N ASN A 224 31.65 0.68 -12.87
CA ASN A 224 32.27 -0.14 -13.92
C ASN A 224 31.21 -0.91 -14.74
N LYS A 225 31.58 -1.36 -15.95
CA LYS A 225 30.67 -2.03 -16.90
C LYS A 225 30.06 -3.33 -16.34
N GLN A 226 30.78 -4.06 -15.50
CA GLN A 226 30.31 -5.31 -14.89
C GLN A 226 29.29 -5.04 -13.76
N GLN A 227 29.55 -4.05 -12.91
CA GLN A 227 28.63 -3.63 -11.84
C GLN A 227 27.30 -3.14 -12.43
N LYS A 228 27.34 -2.29 -13.47
CA LYS A 228 26.11 -1.83 -14.16
C LYS A 228 25.30 -3.01 -14.70
N LYS A 229 25.97 -3.94 -15.38
CA LYS A 229 25.30 -5.11 -15.96
C LYS A 229 24.66 -5.98 -14.89
N GLN A 230 25.37 -6.28 -13.80
CA GLN A 230 24.83 -7.08 -12.71
C GLN A 230 23.61 -6.42 -12.05
N VAL A 231 23.68 -5.12 -11.75
CA VAL A 231 22.54 -4.45 -11.11
C VAL A 231 21.34 -4.41 -12.07
N ASN A 232 21.57 -4.11 -13.36
CA ASN A 232 20.50 -4.05 -14.34
C ASN A 232 19.85 -5.41 -14.60
N ASP A 233 20.66 -6.47 -14.75
CA ASP A 233 20.18 -7.83 -15.02
C ASP A 233 19.41 -8.40 -13.80
N LYS A 234 19.83 -8.03 -12.57
CA LYS A 234 19.24 -8.56 -11.33
C LYS A 234 18.03 -7.76 -10.83
N LEU A 235 18.04 -6.44 -10.95
CA LEU A 235 16.94 -5.57 -10.50
C LEU A 235 15.90 -5.28 -11.61
N LYS A 236 16.12 -5.78 -12.83
CA LYS A 236 15.23 -5.63 -14.00
C LYS A 236 15.02 -4.19 -14.48
N TYR A 237 15.95 -3.27 -14.21
CA TYR A 237 15.88 -1.89 -14.71
C TYR A 237 17.27 -1.29 -14.99
N LYS A 238 17.35 -0.27 -15.84
CA LYS A 238 18.63 0.36 -16.22
C LYS A 238 19.02 1.49 -15.27
N ILE A 239 20.23 1.44 -14.70
CA ILE A 239 20.84 2.58 -14.02
C ILE A 239 21.42 3.54 -15.07
N GLU A 240 20.92 4.77 -15.11
CA GLU A 240 21.38 5.82 -16.03
C GLU A 240 22.61 6.60 -15.50
N ASP A 241 22.79 6.65 -14.18
CA ASP A 241 23.86 7.44 -13.58
C ASP A 241 25.25 6.81 -13.77
N ILE A 242 26.21 7.65 -14.17
CA ILE A 242 27.58 7.23 -14.46
C ILE A 242 28.40 7.07 -13.17
N GLN A 243 27.94 7.68 -12.06
CA GLN A 243 28.66 7.74 -10.78
C GLN A 243 27.80 7.25 -9.60
N TYR A 244 28.46 6.64 -8.61
CA TYR A 244 27.91 6.32 -7.29
C TYR A 244 28.69 7.05 -6.20
N SER A 245 28.03 7.30 -5.09
CA SER A 245 28.64 7.85 -3.90
C SER A 245 29.24 6.73 -3.04
N ILE A 246 30.48 6.90 -2.61
CA ILE A 246 31.16 5.99 -1.70
C ILE A 246 30.96 6.51 -0.27
N PHE A 247 30.46 5.63 0.59
CA PHE A 247 30.37 5.91 2.02
C PHE A 247 31.44 5.10 2.76
N ASN A 248 32.54 5.76 3.13
CA ASN A 248 33.70 5.12 3.75
C ASN A 248 33.47 4.78 5.24
N GLN A 249 32.59 5.50 5.94
CA GLN A 249 32.35 5.35 7.37
C GLN A 249 30.85 5.18 7.70
N SER A 250 30.25 4.05 7.34
CA SER A 250 28.81 3.77 7.60
C SER A 250 28.36 3.99 9.05
N VAL A 251 29.28 4.01 10.02
CA VAL A 251 29.02 4.35 11.43
C VAL A 251 28.54 5.78 11.65
N ASN A 252 28.73 6.69 10.70
CA ASN A 252 28.25 8.07 10.80
C ASN A 252 26.87 8.24 10.15
N LEU A 253 26.35 7.23 9.43
CA LEU A 253 25.03 7.33 8.80
C LEU A 253 23.93 7.39 9.85
N LYS A 254 22.94 8.24 9.58
CA LYS A 254 21.70 8.33 10.35
C LYS A 254 20.52 8.10 9.44
N ILE A 255 19.56 7.29 9.87
CA ILE A 255 18.31 7.00 9.15
C ILE A 255 17.11 7.09 10.09
N HIS A 256 15.97 7.53 9.55
CA HIS A 256 14.70 7.64 10.27
C HIS A 256 13.56 6.95 9.51
N ASN A 257 12.59 6.41 10.24
CA ASN A 257 11.48 5.59 9.70
C ASN A 257 10.24 6.37 9.28
N HIS A 258 10.37 7.69 9.07
CA HIS A 258 9.31 8.52 8.52
C HIS A 258 9.85 9.42 7.39
N LEU A 259 9.00 9.68 6.39
CA LEU A 259 9.26 10.69 5.36
C LEU A 259 8.80 12.07 5.84
N GLU A 260 9.55 13.11 5.47
CA GLU A 260 9.09 14.49 5.64
C GLU A 260 7.82 14.73 4.79
N SER A 261 6.88 15.50 5.33
CA SER A 261 5.58 15.77 4.71
C SER A 261 4.74 14.52 4.37
N ASN A 262 4.88 13.43 5.13
CA ASN A 262 4.08 12.20 4.94
C ASN A 262 2.55 12.39 4.98
N PHE A 263 2.06 13.49 5.59
CA PHE A 263 0.66 13.91 5.55
C PHE A 263 0.11 14.00 4.12
N GLN A 264 0.96 14.27 3.11
CA GLN A 264 0.57 14.32 1.69
C GLN A 264 -0.10 13.04 1.19
N VAL A 265 0.20 11.90 1.82
CA VAL A 265 -0.38 10.60 1.46
C VAL A 265 -1.42 10.14 2.48
N CYS A 266 -1.21 10.37 3.78
CA CYS A 266 -2.06 9.79 4.81
C CYS A 266 -3.22 10.68 5.28
N ASN A 267 -3.14 12.00 5.07
CA ASN A 267 -4.26 12.88 5.34
C ASN A 267 -5.32 12.71 4.23
N LYS A 268 -6.60 12.53 4.60
CA LYS A 268 -7.68 12.20 3.65
C LYS A 268 -7.91 13.33 2.63
N LYS A 269 -7.86 14.58 3.08
CA LYS A 269 -7.94 15.77 2.22
C LYS A 269 -6.74 15.87 1.30
N ALA A 270 -5.52 15.73 1.83
CA ALA A 270 -4.30 15.81 1.01
C ALA A 270 -4.28 14.72 -0.07
N LEU A 271 -4.57 13.48 0.31
CA LEU A 271 -4.66 12.34 -0.62
C LEU A 271 -5.70 12.57 -1.70
N PHE A 272 -6.89 13.08 -1.34
CA PHE A 272 -7.95 13.39 -2.30
C PHE A 272 -7.48 14.39 -3.36
N TYR A 273 -6.90 15.52 -2.95
CA TYR A 273 -6.45 16.54 -3.89
C TYR A 273 -5.26 16.07 -4.73
N ASN A 274 -4.27 15.40 -4.14
CA ASN A 274 -3.12 14.86 -4.87
C ASN A 274 -3.57 13.87 -5.96
N MET A 275 -4.48 12.95 -5.63
CA MET A 275 -5.03 12.01 -6.60
C MET A 275 -5.91 12.69 -7.65
N LYS A 276 -6.78 13.63 -7.23
CA LYS A 276 -7.64 14.40 -8.13
C LYS A 276 -6.81 15.16 -9.17
N ASN A 277 -5.81 15.90 -8.71
CA ASN A 277 -4.93 16.70 -9.57
C ASN A 277 -4.07 15.81 -10.48
N TYR A 278 -3.60 14.66 -9.99
CA TYR A 278 -2.87 13.69 -10.81
C TYR A 278 -3.70 13.21 -12.01
N TYR A 279 -4.92 12.74 -11.81
CA TYR A 279 -5.74 12.27 -12.93
C TYR A 279 -6.19 13.40 -13.86
N ILE A 280 -6.54 14.58 -13.31
CA ILE A 280 -6.86 15.76 -14.12
C ILE A 280 -5.68 16.15 -15.01
N SER A 281 -4.44 16.13 -14.49
CA SER A 281 -3.24 16.44 -15.28
C SER A 281 -3.00 15.47 -16.45
N ARG A 282 -3.61 14.29 -16.39
CA ARG A 282 -3.56 13.25 -17.43
C ARG A 282 -4.76 13.30 -18.38
N ASN A 283 -5.65 14.28 -18.23
CA ASN A 283 -6.94 14.37 -18.92
C ASN A 283 -7.84 13.16 -18.64
N GLU A 284 -7.75 12.60 -17.44
CA GLU A 284 -8.57 11.48 -16.99
C GLU A 284 -9.57 11.96 -15.92
N ASP A 285 -10.76 11.36 -15.88
CA ASP A 285 -11.73 11.62 -14.81
C ASP A 285 -11.25 10.97 -13.50
N PRO A 286 -10.92 11.75 -12.45
CA PRO A 286 -10.43 11.22 -11.19
C PRO A 286 -11.42 10.24 -10.54
N PHE A 287 -12.73 10.43 -10.76
CA PHE A 287 -13.77 9.62 -10.13
C PHE A 287 -13.97 8.25 -10.78
N GLN A 288 -13.18 7.93 -11.83
CA GLN A 288 -13.00 6.57 -12.31
C GLN A 288 -12.07 5.74 -11.40
N TYR A 289 -11.24 6.38 -10.58
CA TYR A 289 -10.18 5.72 -9.80
C TYR A 289 -10.34 5.90 -8.29
N ILE A 290 -10.89 7.03 -7.85
CA ILE A 290 -11.23 7.30 -6.45
C ILE A 290 -12.74 7.56 -6.33
N PRO A 291 -13.37 7.26 -5.19
CA PRO A 291 -14.80 7.51 -5.05
C PRO A 291 -15.15 9.00 -5.22
N LEU A 292 -16.34 9.30 -5.75
CA LEU A 292 -16.86 10.67 -5.84
C LEU A 292 -16.78 11.34 -4.47
N THR A 293 -16.07 12.47 -4.41
CA THR A 293 -15.67 13.09 -3.14
C THR A 293 -15.75 14.61 -3.24
N TYR A 294 -16.33 15.21 -2.20
CA TYR A 294 -16.40 16.65 -1.97
C TYR A 294 -15.68 16.98 -0.66
N HIS A 295 -14.85 18.01 -0.68
CA HIS A 295 -14.17 18.53 0.50
C HIS A 295 -14.89 19.80 0.95
N ILE A 296 -15.46 19.76 2.16
CA ILE A 296 -16.32 20.80 2.72
C ILE A 296 -15.55 21.51 3.85
N GLN A 297 -15.26 22.79 3.69
CA GLN A 297 -14.43 23.59 4.60
C GLN A 297 -15.27 24.51 5.50
N SER A 298 -16.45 24.91 5.04
CA SER A 298 -17.25 25.97 5.68
C SER A 298 -18.73 25.60 5.86
N GLY A 299 -19.00 24.32 6.11
CA GLY A 299 -20.35 23.79 6.35
C GLY A 299 -21.25 23.97 5.12
N SER A 300 -22.53 24.32 5.34
CA SER A 300 -23.51 24.44 4.25
C SER A 300 -23.34 25.67 3.37
N ASN A 301 -22.52 26.63 3.77
CA ASN A 301 -22.22 27.83 2.97
C ASN A 301 -21.07 27.59 1.99
N ASP A 302 -20.44 26.43 2.07
CA ASP A 302 -19.32 26.06 1.22
C ASP A 302 -19.78 25.84 -0.24
N PRO A 303 -19.10 26.42 -1.23
CA PRO A 303 -19.39 26.14 -2.64
C PRO A 303 -19.34 24.64 -2.98
N ALA A 304 -18.43 23.87 -2.36
CA ALA A 304 -18.35 22.43 -2.56
C ALA A 304 -19.56 21.70 -1.95
N TYR A 305 -20.16 22.24 -0.88
CA TYR A 305 -21.41 21.69 -0.33
C TYR A 305 -22.58 21.95 -1.27
N GLN A 306 -22.67 23.15 -1.85
CA GLN A 306 -23.72 23.48 -2.82
C GLN A 306 -23.61 22.60 -4.08
N GLU A 307 -22.39 22.35 -4.56
CA GLU A 307 -22.13 21.41 -5.66
C GLU A 307 -22.56 19.99 -5.31
N PHE A 308 -22.17 19.50 -4.11
CA PHE A 308 -22.61 18.22 -3.57
C PHE A 308 -24.14 18.12 -3.50
N GLU A 309 -24.80 19.12 -2.92
CA GLU A 309 -26.25 19.11 -2.69
C GLU A 309 -27.01 19.08 -4.02
N ASN A 310 -26.60 19.90 -4.98
CA ASN A 310 -27.16 19.89 -6.33
C ASN A 310 -26.94 18.55 -7.03
N TYR A 311 -25.72 17.98 -6.96
CA TYR A 311 -25.44 16.66 -7.53
C TYR A 311 -26.30 15.58 -6.88
N ALA A 312 -26.35 15.52 -5.55
CA ALA A 312 -27.12 14.53 -4.80
C ALA A 312 -28.61 14.58 -5.13
N GLN A 313 -29.18 15.79 -5.27
CA GLN A 313 -30.58 15.99 -5.66
C GLN A 313 -30.83 15.58 -7.12
N THR A 314 -30.02 16.08 -8.05
CA THR A 314 -30.24 15.85 -9.50
C THR A 314 -29.99 14.40 -9.90
N GLN A 315 -29.03 13.72 -9.27
CA GLN A 315 -28.70 12.32 -9.54
C GLN A 315 -29.44 11.34 -8.65
N ASN A 316 -30.28 11.81 -7.71
CA ASN A 316 -31.04 10.98 -6.79
C ASN A 316 -30.14 10.03 -5.96
N VAL A 317 -29.00 10.55 -5.48
CA VAL A 317 -27.99 9.80 -4.70
C VAL A 317 -28.02 10.24 -3.23
N TYR A 318 -28.35 9.31 -2.34
CA TYR A 318 -28.61 9.63 -0.93
C TYR A 318 -27.67 8.97 0.07
N LEU A 319 -26.88 7.97 -0.34
CA LEU A 319 -25.94 7.27 0.54
C LEU A 319 -24.54 7.84 0.42
N TRP A 320 -24.10 8.49 1.50
CA TRP A 320 -22.82 9.17 1.61
C TRP A 320 -22.10 8.75 2.89
N ILE A 321 -20.78 8.80 2.87
CA ILE A 321 -19.95 8.66 4.07
C ILE A 321 -19.25 9.98 4.34
N VAL A 322 -19.45 10.50 5.54
CA VAL A 322 -18.85 11.74 6.02
C VAL A 322 -17.70 11.36 6.93
N LYS A 323 -16.51 11.86 6.60
CA LYS A 323 -15.27 11.63 7.34
C LYS A 323 -14.67 12.99 7.73
N PRO A 324 -14.04 13.13 8.91
CA PRO A 324 -13.22 14.32 9.18
C PRO A 324 -12.06 14.39 8.18
N GLY A 325 -11.74 15.60 7.68
CA GLY A 325 -10.68 15.82 6.69
C GLY A 325 -9.28 15.60 7.25
N GLU A 326 -9.05 16.06 8.48
CA GLU A 326 -7.79 15.97 9.21
C GLU A 326 -7.88 15.02 10.41
N SER A 327 -6.71 14.56 10.89
CA SER A 327 -6.48 13.94 12.21
C SER A 327 -7.55 12.93 12.68
N SER A 328 -7.95 12.01 11.79
CA SER A 328 -8.93 10.96 12.09
C SER A 328 -8.37 9.56 11.80
N ASN A 329 -8.15 8.78 12.86
CA ASN A 329 -7.79 7.38 12.80
C ASN A 329 -8.89 6.51 13.44
N ARG A 330 -8.75 5.18 13.34
CA ARG A 330 -9.56 4.18 14.08
C ARG A 330 -11.09 4.23 13.85
N GLY A 331 -11.55 4.91 12.80
CA GLY A 331 -12.97 5.09 12.48
C GLY A 331 -13.68 6.19 13.28
N ASN A 332 -12.94 7.01 14.02
CA ASN A 332 -13.51 8.09 14.82
C ASN A 332 -14.09 9.20 13.93
N GLY A 333 -15.31 9.63 14.24
CA GLY A 333 -16.02 10.68 13.50
C GLY A 333 -16.60 10.25 12.15
N ILE A 334 -16.39 9.01 11.70
CA ILE A 334 -16.94 8.50 10.45
C ILE A 334 -18.41 8.13 10.64
N GLN A 335 -19.27 8.66 9.77
CA GLN A 335 -20.71 8.40 9.78
C GLN A 335 -21.23 8.15 8.37
N VAL A 336 -22.15 7.20 8.23
CA VAL A 336 -22.91 6.99 6.99
C VAL A 336 -24.19 7.78 7.08
N ALA A 337 -24.48 8.55 6.03
CA ALA A 337 -25.67 9.36 5.90
C ALA A 337 -26.52 8.84 4.74
N ASN A 338 -27.82 8.68 4.97
CA ASN A 338 -28.82 8.25 3.99
C ASN A 338 -29.73 9.41 3.52
N SER A 339 -29.35 10.66 3.83
CA SER A 339 -30.05 11.86 3.38
C SER A 339 -29.10 13.07 3.37
N ILE A 340 -29.41 14.04 2.52
CA ILE A 340 -28.69 15.32 2.45
C ILE A 340 -28.80 16.07 3.79
N GLN A 341 -29.97 16.00 4.45
CA GLN A 341 -30.20 16.60 5.76
C GLN A 341 -29.28 16.01 6.83
N LYS A 342 -29.07 14.68 6.81
CA LYS A 342 -28.12 14.02 7.73
C LYS A 342 -26.68 14.45 7.44
N VAL A 343 -26.27 14.55 6.17
CA VAL A 343 -24.96 15.13 5.80
C VAL A 343 -24.82 16.54 6.35
N LYS A 344 -25.82 17.41 6.09
CA LYS A 344 -25.86 18.79 6.59
C LYS A 344 -25.74 18.85 8.12
N SER A 345 -26.46 18.00 8.85
CA SER A 345 -26.36 17.96 10.30
C SER A 345 -24.97 17.59 10.79
N ILE A 346 -24.31 16.62 10.15
CA ILE A 346 -22.97 16.17 10.54
C ILE A 346 -21.96 17.31 10.35
N ILE A 347 -21.95 17.95 9.18
CA ILE A 347 -20.99 19.02 8.88
C ILE A 347 -21.26 20.30 9.69
N SER A 348 -22.50 20.53 10.13
CA SER A 348 -22.87 21.68 10.96
C SER A 348 -22.57 21.50 12.45
N GLN A 349 -22.49 20.26 12.95
CA GLN A 349 -22.29 19.96 14.38
C GLN A 349 -20.85 20.16 14.87
N SER A 350 -19.91 20.48 13.98
CA SER A 350 -18.48 20.29 14.25
C SER A 350 -17.64 21.33 13.54
N ILE A 351 -17.78 22.59 13.93
CA ILE A 351 -17.09 23.70 13.23
C ILE A 351 -15.75 24.03 13.88
N ASN A 352 -15.48 23.67 15.14
CA ASN A 352 -14.23 24.04 15.83
C ASN A 352 -13.53 22.83 16.48
N HIS A 353 -12.22 22.69 16.26
CA HIS A 353 -11.32 21.96 17.16
C HIS A 353 -11.17 22.71 18.48
N HIS A 354 -10.70 22.01 19.54
CA HIS A 354 -10.39 22.63 20.84
C HIS A 354 -9.37 23.77 20.73
N ASN A 355 -8.51 23.74 19.70
CA ASN A 355 -7.51 24.75 19.38
C ASN A 355 -8.03 25.93 18.52
N GLY A 356 -9.34 25.97 18.20
CA GLY A 356 -9.95 27.04 17.41
C GLY A 356 -9.85 26.89 15.88
N ILE A 357 -9.22 25.83 15.38
CA ILE A 357 -9.13 25.53 13.93
C ILE A 357 -10.46 24.95 13.44
N LYS A 358 -10.89 25.38 12.24
CA LYS A 358 -12.13 24.86 11.64
C LYS A 358 -11.95 23.45 11.12
N LYS A 359 -12.78 22.52 11.59
CA LYS A 359 -12.82 21.14 11.05
C LYS A 359 -13.34 21.14 9.62
N THR A 360 -12.63 20.44 8.74
CA THR A 360 -13.13 20.16 7.39
C THR A 360 -13.70 18.75 7.30
N PHE A 361 -14.52 18.51 6.27
CA PHE A 361 -15.17 17.22 6.04
C PHE A 361 -14.92 16.70 4.63
N ILE A 362 -14.68 15.41 4.54
CA ILE A 362 -14.73 14.66 3.29
C ILE A 362 -16.11 14.01 3.21
N VAL A 363 -16.94 14.49 2.28
CA VAL A 363 -18.22 13.90 1.92
C VAL A 363 -17.99 13.05 0.68
N GLN A 364 -18.04 11.74 0.85
CA GLN A 364 -17.68 10.78 -0.19
C GLN A 364 -18.86 9.85 -0.49
N LYS A 365 -19.07 9.50 -1.76
CA LYS A 365 -20.14 8.56 -2.15
C LYS A 365 -19.94 7.22 -1.43
N TYR A 366 -20.97 6.73 -0.77
CA TYR A 366 -20.89 5.43 -0.08
C TYR A 366 -20.94 4.28 -1.09
N MET A 367 -20.18 3.22 -0.83
CA MET A 367 -20.24 2.01 -1.65
C MET A 367 -21.44 1.16 -1.22
N GLU A 368 -22.54 1.30 -1.97
CA GLU A 368 -23.82 0.62 -1.69
C GLU A 368 -23.79 -0.87 -2.01
N LYS A 369 -22.99 -1.26 -3.01
CA LYS A 369 -22.89 -2.64 -3.49
C LYS A 369 -21.44 -3.13 -3.42
N PRO A 370 -20.88 -3.28 -2.19
CA PRO A 370 -19.55 -3.86 -2.04
C PRO A 370 -19.57 -5.33 -2.43
N LEU A 371 -18.43 -5.85 -2.87
CA LEU A 371 -18.21 -7.29 -2.85
C LEU A 371 -18.28 -7.77 -1.40
N LEU A 372 -18.98 -8.87 -1.17
CA LEU A 372 -19.18 -9.44 0.16
C LEU A 372 -18.39 -10.73 0.31
N TYR A 373 -17.83 -10.95 1.50
CA TYR A 373 -17.23 -12.21 1.92
C TYR A 373 -18.18 -12.91 2.87
N ASN A 374 -18.84 -13.98 2.42
CA ASN A 374 -19.89 -14.66 3.18
C ASN A 374 -20.96 -13.68 3.70
N LYS A 375 -21.51 -12.86 2.79
CA LYS A 375 -22.49 -11.78 3.05
C LYS A 375 -22.02 -10.64 3.96
N ARG A 376 -20.75 -10.61 4.38
CA ARG A 376 -20.19 -9.57 5.26
C ARG A 376 -19.32 -8.62 4.47
N LYS A 377 -19.33 -7.35 4.88
CA LYS A 377 -18.49 -6.31 4.29
C LYS A 377 -17.03 -6.55 4.67
N PHE A 378 -16.11 -6.19 3.79
CA PHE A 378 -14.69 -6.22 4.09
C PHE A 378 -13.93 -5.07 3.42
N ASP A 379 -12.72 -4.85 3.90
CA ASP A 379 -11.69 -4.10 3.19
C ASP A 379 -10.41 -4.93 3.07
N ILE A 380 -9.50 -4.52 2.19
CA ILE A 380 -8.21 -5.15 1.95
C ILE A 380 -7.11 -4.23 2.46
N ARG A 381 -6.30 -4.75 3.38
CA ARG A 381 -5.05 -4.14 3.82
C ARG A 381 -3.90 -4.62 2.95
N CYS A 382 -3.23 -3.67 2.30
CA CYS A 382 -1.98 -3.86 1.57
C CYS A 382 -0.87 -2.97 2.16
N TYR A 383 0.38 -3.18 1.72
CA TYR A 383 1.52 -2.42 2.23
C TYR A 383 2.40 -1.90 1.10
N ILE A 384 2.88 -0.66 1.24
CA ILE A 384 3.99 -0.15 0.44
C ILE A 384 5.08 0.40 1.35
N LEU A 385 6.32 0.17 0.95
CA LEU A 385 7.50 0.81 1.54
C LEU A 385 7.94 1.91 0.60
N MET A 386 8.09 3.13 1.11
CA MET A 386 8.73 4.22 0.38
C MET A 386 10.10 4.53 0.99
N THR A 387 11.09 4.82 0.17
CA THR A 387 12.45 5.17 0.61
C THR A 387 12.92 6.43 -0.11
N SER A 388 13.49 7.38 0.64
CA SER A 388 14.28 8.50 0.12
C SER A 388 15.72 8.31 0.60
N ILE A 389 16.57 7.81 -0.30
CA ILE A 389 17.96 7.44 0.02
C ILE A 389 18.86 8.01 -1.06
N ASN A 390 19.84 8.83 -0.68
CA ASN A 390 20.81 9.43 -1.60
C ASN A 390 20.15 10.14 -2.80
N ASN A 391 19.14 10.98 -2.53
CA ASN A 391 18.33 11.67 -3.53
C ASN A 391 17.52 10.76 -4.47
N LYS A 392 17.49 9.45 -4.22
CA LYS A 392 16.67 8.50 -4.98
C LYS A 392 15.42 8.17 -4.18
N PHE A 393 14.27 8.53 -4.74
CA PHE A 393 12.99 8.16 -4.17
C PHE A 393 12.51 6.87 -4.85
N LYS A 394 12.08 5.91 -4.05
CA LYS A 394 11.52 4.63 -4.53
C LYS A 394 10.32 4.22 -3.72
N ALA A 395 9.43 3.47 -4.36
CA ALA A 395 8.34 2.79 -3.68
C ALA A 395 8.27 1.31 -4.08
N TYR A 396 7.97 0.48 -3.10
CA TYR A 396 7.91 -0.97 -3.24
C TYR A 396 6.55 -1.48 -2.74
N TRP A 397 5.89 -2.30 -3.54
CA TRP A 397 4.66 -3.01 -3.22
C TRP A 397 4.97 -4.32 -2.50
N TYR A 398 4.34 -4.57 -1.36
CA TYR A 398 4.47 -5.86 -0.68
C TYR A 398 3.47 -6.87 -1.25
N GLN A 399 3.94 -8.06 -1.62
CA GLN A 399 3.12 -9.05 -2.33
C GLN A 399 2.01 -9.69 -1.47
N GLU A 400 2.12 -9.64 -0.15
CA GLU A 400 1.09 -10.14 0.76
C GLU A 400 0.29 -9.01 1.41
N GLY A 401 -0.95 -9.34 1.78
CA GLY A 401 -1.83 -8.50 2.57
C GLY A 401 -2.90 -9.37 3.23
N TYR A 402 -3.93 -8.74 3.76
CA TYR A 402 -5.04 -9.47 4.38
C TYR A 402 -6.35 -8.72 4.25
N ILE A 403 -7.44 -9.46 4.37
CA ILE A 403 -8.80 -8.95 4.32
C ILE A 403 -9.28 -8.74 5.76
N ARG A 404 -9.89 -7.59 6.03
CA ARG A 404 -10.55 -7.26 7.31
C ARG A 404 -12.05 -7.32 7.13
N THR A 405 -12.68 -8.25 7.82
CA THR A 405 -14.12 -8.54 7.69
C THR A 405 -14.94 -7.89 8.81
N SER A 406 -16.17 -7.47 8.51
CA SER A 406 -17.14 -7.06 9.51
C SER A 406 -17.65 -8.27 10.31
N CYS A 407 -18.11 -8.06 11.54
CA CYS A 407 -18.73 -9.10 12.37
C CYS A 407 -20.16 -9.45 11.91
N LYS A 408 -20.85 -8.50 11.27
CA LYS A 408 -22.26 -8.62 10.86
C LYS A 408 -22.41 -8.71 9.35
N GLU A 409 -23.48 -9.37 8.91
CA GLU A 409 -23.91 -9.38 7.52
C GLU A 409 -24.22 -7.95 7.06
N PHE A 410 -23.89 -7.64 5.81
CA PHE A 410 -24.10 -6.32 5.24
C PHE A 410 -25.58 -6.09 4.96
N SER A 411 -26.12 -5.02 5.50
CA SER A 411 -27.46 -4.49 5.17
C SER A 411 -27.38 -2.97 5.10
N LEU A 412 -28.25 -2.36 4.28
CA LEU A 412 -28.44 -0.91 4.21
C LEU A 412 -29.65 -0.43 5.05
N ASP A 413 -30.34 -1.35 5.73
CA ASP A 413 -31.55 -1.04 6.51
C ASP A 413 -31.24 -0.14 7.72
N ASP A 414 -30.06 -0.32 8.33
CA ASP A 414 -29.57 0.47 9.46
C ASP A 414 -28.15 0.99 9.19
N VAL A 415 -28.08 2.16 8.55
CA VAL A 415 -26.80 2.83 8.24
C VAL A 415 -26.03 3.32 9.48
N ASP A 416 -26.67 3.35 10.65
CA ASP A 416 -26.04 3.77 11.91
C ASP A 416 -25.32 2.62 12.62
N ASP A 417 -25.55 1.36 12.21
CA ASP A 417 -24.84 0.19 12.73
C ASP A 417 -23.37 0.15 12.24
N LYS A 418 -22.50 0.78 13.02
CA LYS A 418 -21.06 0.85 12.75
C LYS A 418 -20.42 -0.52 12.54
N PHE A 419 -20.92 -1.58 13.20
CA PHE A 419 -20.35 -2.92 13.07
C PHE A 419 -20.63 -3.57 11.71
N THR A 420 -21.65 -3.11 11.01
CA THR A 420 -22.01 -3.53 9.65
C THR A 420 -21.25 -2.73 8.60
N HIS A 421 -21.09 -1.42 8.83
CA HIS A 421 -20.58 -0.50 7.81
C HIS A 421 -19.09 -0.16 7.88
N LEU A 422 -18.45 -0.31 9.06
CA LEU A 422 -17.03 0.00 9.27
C LEU A 422 -16.24 -1.28 9.57
N THR A 423 -15.20 -1.56 8.79
CA THR A 423 -14.37 -2.78 8.90
C THR A 423 -13.10 -2.57 9.73
N ASN A 424 -12.88 -1.35 10.23
CA ASN A 424 -11.74 -1.02 11.08
C ASN A 424 -11.69 -1.92 12.32
N ASP A 425 -10.52 -2.49 12.57
CA ASP A 425 -10.32 -3.47 13.65
C ASP A 425 -10.64 -2.89 15.04
N ALA A 426 -10.32 -1.60 15.27
CA ALA A 426 -10.65 -0.88 16.50
C ALA A 426 -12.16 -0.75 16.77
N VAL A 427 -12.99 -0.77 15.71
CA VAL A 427 -14.46 -0.83 15.82
C VAL A 427 -14.87 -2.29 16.05
N GLN A 428 -14.39 -3.20 15.22
CA GLN A 428 -14.82 -4.60 15.21
C GLN A 428 -14.46 -5.36 16.50
N LYS A 429 -13.31 -5.09 17.13
CA LYS A 429 -12.90 -5.67 18.43
C LYS A 429 -13.90 -5.41 19.56
N LYS A 430 -14.72 -4.36 19.45
CA LYS A 430 -15.76 -4.03 20.45
C LYS A 430 -17.02 -4.87 20.29
N ASN A 431 -17.12 -5.67 19.22
CA ASN A 431 -18.26 -6.55 18.99
C ASN A 431 -18.03 -7.94 19.63
N GLN A 432 -19.06 -8.50 20.25
CA GLN A 432 -19.02 -9.84 20.84
C GLN A 432 -18.75 -10.97 19.82
N TYR A 433 -19.00 -10.74 18.53
CA TYR A 433 -18.77 -11.73 17.47
C TYR A 433 -17.40 -11.58 16.78
N TYR A 434 -16.52 -10.75 17.31
CA TYR A 434 -15.16 -10.61 16.79
C TYR A 434 -14.41 -11.94 16.89
N GLY A 435 -13.84 -12.40 15.78
CA GLY A 435 -13.14 -13.67 15.69
C GLY A 435 -14.04 -14.90 15.52
N LYS A 436 -15.38 -14.72 15.43
CA LYS A 436 -16.33 -15.85 15.37
C LYS A 436 -16.19 -16.70 14.11
N TYR A 437 -16.03 -16.07 12.94
CA TYR A 437 -16.03 -16.75 11.64
C TYR A 437 -14.61 -17.07 11.14
N GLU A 438 -13.68 -16.14 11.34
CA GLU A 438 -12.26 -16.31 11.09
C GLU A 438 -11.47 -15.67 12.23
N THR A 439 -10.31 -16.23 12.56
CA THR A 439 -9.54 -15.78 13.71
C THR A 439 -9.16 -14.30 13.60
N GLY A 440 -9.69 -13.50 14.53
CA GLY A 440 -9.48 -12.05 14.58
C GLY A 440 -10.12 -11.28 13.43
N ASN A 441 -11.13 -11.82 12.72
CA ASN A 441 -11.71 -11.18 11.53
C ASN A 441 -10.65 -10.86 10.46
N LYS A 442 -9.75 -11.82 10.22
CA LYS A 442 -8.68 -11.72 9.23
C LYS A 442 -8.72 -12.91 8.29
N VAL A 443 -8.69 -12.63 6.99
CA VAL A 443 -8.61 -13.66 5.95
C VAL A 443 -7.36 -13.40 5.12
N SER A 444 -6.62 -14.46 4.81
CA SER A 444 -5.43 -14.37 3.96
C SER A 444 -5.82 -14.21 2.47
N PHE A 445 -4.91 -13.67 1.65
CA PHE A 445 -5.11 -13.62 0.19
C PHE A 445 -5.37 -14.99 -0.42
N ASN A 446 -4.72 -16.05 0.10
CA ASN A 446 -4.91 -17.41 -0.40
C ASN A 446 -6.31 -17.96 -0.09
N GLU A 447 -6.83 -17.70 1.12
CA GLU A 447 -8.21 -18.08 1.49
C GLU A 447 -9.23 -17.27 0.68
N PHE A 448 -8.97 -15.98 0.48
CA PHE A 448 -9.84 -15.12 -0.32
C PHE A 448 -9.85 -15.50 -1.81
N GLN A 449 -8.70 -15.89 -2.37
CA GLN A 449 -8.63 -16.46 -3.72
C GLN A 449 -9.48 -17.73 -3.84
N LYS A 450 -9.44 -18.63 -2.85
CA LYS A 450 -10.32 -19.82 -2.86
C LYS A 450 -11.79 -19.42 -2.86
N TYR A 451 -12.17 -18.49 -1.99
CA TYR A 451 -13.54 -17.95 -1.96
C TYR A 451 -13.98 -17.36 -3.30
N LEU A 452 -13.14 -16.54 -3.95
CA LEU A 452 -13.43 -15.96 -5.26
C LEU A 452 -13.54 -17.01 -6.36
N GLN A 453 -12.70 -18.05 -6.31
CA GLN A 453 -12.78 -19.15 -7.26
C GLN A 453 -14.09 -19.93 -7.11
N ASP A 454 -14.47 -20.25 -5.87
CA ASP A 454 -15.64 -21.09 -5.57
C ASP A 454 -16.97 -20.37 -5.81
N ASN A 455 -17.04 -19.06 -5.50
CA ASN A 455 -18.30 -18.31 -5.52
C ASN A 455 -18.46 -17.40 -6.74
N HIS A 456 -17.36 -17.01 -7.40
CA HIS A 456 -17.36 -16.04 -8.48
C HIS A 456 -16.60 -16.49 -9.73
N ASN A 457 -15.93 -17.66 -9.69
CA ASN A 457 -15.01 -18.12 -10.74
C ASN A 457 -14.00 -17.03 -11.16
N PHE A 458 -13.42 -16.34 -10.17
CA PHE A 458 -12.60 -15.15 -10.39
C PHE A 458 -11.16 -15.32 -9.86
N ASN A 459 -10.19 -14.86 -10.65
CA ASN A 459 -8.78 -14.83 -10.27
C ASN A 459 -8.42 -13.51 -9.57
N PHE A 460 -8.18 -13.58 -8.26
CA PHE A 460 -7.84 -12.44 -7.41
C PHE A 460 -6.59 -11.69 -7.85
N GLN A 461 -5.65 -12.35 -8.55
CA GLN A 461 -4.44 -11.70 -9.07
C GLN A 461 -4.77 -10.50 -9.96
N ILE A 462 -5.89 -10.55 -10.71
CA ILE A 462 -6.36 -9.44 -11.55
C ILE A 462 -6.67 -8.20 -10.70
N ILE A 463 -7.20 -8.38 -9.49
CA ILE A 463 -7.47 -7.29 -8.54
C ILE A 463 -6.15 -6.84 -7.91
N ILE A 464 -5.27 -7.75 -7.50
CA ILE A 464 -3.95 -7.39 -6.96
C ILE A 464 -3.16 -6.50 -7.92
N ASP A 465 -3.18 -6.80 -9.22
CA ASP A 465 -2.50 -6.00 -10.23
C ASP A 465 -3.11 -4.59 -10.36
N GLN A 466 -4.44 -4.47 -10.26
CA GLN A 466 -5.12 -3.16 -10.22
C GLN A 466 -4.81 -2.38 -8.94
N LEU A 467 -4.77 -3.03 -7.78
CA LEU A 467 -4.38 -2.43 -6.51
C LEU A 467 -2.94 -1.92 -6.56
N LYS A 468 -2.03 -2.70 -7.14
CA LYS A 468 -0.63 -2.29 -7.36
C LYS A 468 -0.52 -1.09 -8.31
N LYS A 469 -1.32 -1.05 -9.37
CA LYS A 469 -1.40 0.10 -10.28
C LYS A 469 -1.89 1.36 -9.53
N LEU A 470 -3.00 1.26 -8.81
CA LEU A 470 -3.52 2.37 -7.99
C LEU A 470 -2.49 2.84 -6.96
N SER A 471 -1.76 1.92 -6.32
CA SER A 471 -0.66 2.26 -5.40
C SER A 471 0.47 3.03 -6.08
N THR A 472 0.79 2.66 -7.32
CA THR A 472 1.80 3.35 -8.13
C THR A 472 1.34 4.77 -8.48
N ASP A 473 0.05 4.95 -8.79
CA ASP A 473 -0.54 6.25 -9.07
C ASP A 473 -0.54 7.15 -7.81
N ILE A 474 -0.80 6.60 -6.62
CA ILE A 474 -0.64 7.32 -5.33
C ILE A 474 0.79 7.83 -5.17
N VAL A 475 1.79 6.98 -5.44
CA VAL A 475 3.19 7.37 -5.34
C VAL A 475 3.51 8.47 -6.36
N LYS A 476 3.07 8.34 -7.61
CA LYS A 476 3.30 9.36 -8.66
C LYS A 476 2.62 10.68 -8.34
N ALA A 477 1.46 10.65 -7.70
CA ALA A 477 0.73 11.84 -7.29
C ALA A 477 1.40 12.58 -6.12
N THR A 478 2.20 11.90 -5.29
CA THR A 478 2.69 12.47 -4.02
C THR A 478 4.21 12.57 -3.90
N TYR A 479 5.00 11.83 -4.68
CA TYR A 479 6.45 11.73 -4.46
C TYR A 479 7.17 13.08 -4.49
N GLN A 480 6.75 14.05 -5.30
CA GLN A 480 7.38 15.38 -5.35
C GLN A 480 7.17 16.18 -4.06
N HIS A 481 6.10 15.89 -3.34
CA HIS A 481 5.73 16.58 -2.10
C HIS A 481 6.31 15.88 -0.86
N LEU A 482 6.67 14.60 -0.96
CA LEU A 482 7.32 13.84 0.10
C LEU A 482 8.82 14.09 0.11
N ASP A 483 9.36 14.51 1.26
CA ASP A 483 10.78 14.88 1.42
C ASP A 483 11.28 15.74 0.24
N PRO A 484 10.64 16.89 -0.06
CA PRO A 484 10.81 17.62 -1.32
C PRO A 484 12.26 17.98 -1.62
N ASN A 485 13.06 18.22 -0.59
CA ASN A 485 14.47 18.56 -0.72
C ASN A 485 15.41 17.35 -0.77
N ARG A 486 14.86 16.14 -0.57
CA ARG A 486 15.59 14.87 -0.52
C ARG A 486 16.77 14.92 0.44
N HIS A 487 16.62 15.66 1.54
CA HIS A 487 17.72 15.99 2.44
C HIS A 487 18.12 14.80 3.31
N PHE A 488 17.21 13.86 3.51
CA PHE A 488 17.32 12.89 4.58
C PHE A 488 17.44 11.47 4.05
N TYR A 489 18.19 10.61 4.76
CA TYR A 489 18.03 9.17 4.62
C TYR A 489 16.80 8.77 5.41
N THR A 490 15.71 8.50 4.70
CA THR A 490 14.42 8.19 5.31
C THR A 490 13.73 7.07 4.55
N PHE A 491 12.86 6.37 5.27
CA PHE A 491 11.93 5.42 4.68
C PHE A 491 10.66 5.42 5.49
N GLU A 492 9.56 4.97 4.92
CA GLU A 492 8.32 4.84 5.66
C GLU A 492 7.48 3.69 5.11
N LEU A 493 6.93 2.89 6.02
CA LEU A 493 6.02 1.80 5.71
C LEU A 493 4.59 2.30 5.85
N PHE A 494 3.84 2.27 4.77
CA PHE A 494 2.43 2.67 4.73
C PHE A 494 1.52 1.46 4.60
N GLY A 495 0.36 1.51 5.26
CA GLY A 495 -0.73 0.56 5.04
C GLY A 495 -1.83 1.18 4.19
N LEU A 496 -2.24 0.50 3.13
CA LEU A 496 -3.26 0.98 2.21
C LEU A 496 -4.53 0.17 2.40
N ASP A 497 -5.66 0.88 2.41
CA ASP A 497 -6.97 0.31 2.63
C ASP A 497 -7.79 0.43 1.35
N TYR A 498 -8.25 -0.71 0.85
CA TYR A 498 -9.05 -0.80 -0.37
C TYR A 498 -10.38 -1.49 -0.13
N MET A 499 -11.40 -1.14 -0.89
CA MET A 499 -12.60 -1.96 -1.05
C MET A 499 -12.72 -2.44 -2.49
N ILE A 500 -13.49 -3.51 -2.70
CA ILE A 500 -13.88 -3.99 -4.02
C ILE A 500 -15.41 -3.87 -4.10
N ASP A 501 -15.92 -3.37 -5.21
CA ASP A 501 -17.36 -3.39 -5.46
C ASP A 501 -17.82 -4.74 -6.05
N GLN A 502 -19.14 -4.91 -6.18
CA GLN A 502 -19.73 -6.12 -6.76
C GLN A 502 -19.29 -6.41 -8.22
N GLU A 503 -18.72 -5.41 -8.92
CA GLU A 503 -18.24 -5.53 -10.30
C GLU A 503 -16.74 -5.88 -10.35
N MET A 504 -16.15 -6.27 -9.22
CA MET A 504 -14.74 -6.61 -9.07
C MET A 504 -13.79 -5.42 -9.31
N LYS A 505 -14.29 -4.19 -9.21
CA LYS A 505 -13.46 -2.98 -9.33
C LYS A 505 -12.94 -2.57 -7.95
N PRO A 506 -11.61 -2.40 -7.79
CA PRO A 506 -11.02 -1.91 -6.56
C PRO A 506 -11.11 -0.39 -6.44
N TRP A 507 -11.25 0.08 -5.20
CA TRP A 507 -11.36 1.49 -4.82
C TRP A 507 -10.44 1.80 -3.64
N LEU A 508 -9.60 2.83 -3.78
CA LEU A 508 -8.80 3.34 -2.68
C LEU A 508 -9.69 4.01 -1.62
N ILE A 509 -9.48 3.67 -0.35
CA ILE A 509 -10.24 4.24 0.77
C ILE A 509 -9.39 5.22 1.57
N GLU A 510 -8.21 4.78 1.99
CA GLU A 510 -7.25 5.61 2.73
C GLU A 510 -5.85 4.99 2.68
N VAL A 511 -4.85 5.81 3.04
CA VAL A 511 -3.49 5.37 3.31
C VAL A 511 -3.13 5.76 4.73
N ASN A 512 -2.55 4.83 5.47
CA ASN A 512 -2.22 4.98 6.89
C ASN A 512 -0.71 5.03 7.06
N THR A 513 -0.21 6.07 7.74
CA THR A 513 1.09 6.04 8.42
C THR A 513 0.99 5.13 9.64
N ASN A 514 2.14 4.63 10.10
CA ASN A 514 2.23 3.70 11.24
C ASN A 514 1.11 2.63 11.19
N PRO A 515 1.02 1.86 10.09
CA PRO A 515 -0.07 0.91 9.94
C PRO A 515 -0.09 -0.04 11.14
N CYS A 516 -1.27 -0.49 11.55
CA CYS A 516 -1.38 -1.45 12.65
C CYS A 516 -0.54 -2.70 12.33
N LEU A 517 0.54 -2.93 13.11
CA LEU A 517 1.42 -4.11 13.01
C LEU A 517 1.20 -5.05 14.19
N GLU A 518 -0.01 -5.06 14.76
CA GLU A 518 -0.37 -6.02 15.80
C GLU A 518 -0.43 -7.45 15.23
N THR A 519 0.03 -8.42 16.02
CA THR A 519 0.10 -9.83 15.66
C THR A 519 -1.01 -10.64 16.34
N CYS A 520 -2.25 -10.10 16.32
CA CYS A 520 -3.39 -10.62 17.10
C CYS A 520 -3.89 -12.02 16.69
N CYS A 521 -3.42 -12.56 15.56
CA CYS A 521 -3.74 -13.92 15.13
C CYS A 521 -2.55 -14.55 14.39
N PRO A 522 -2.52 -15.89 14.20
CA PRO A 522 -1.40 -16.57 13.54
C PRO A 522 -1.07 -16.04 12.14
N LEU A 523 -2.11 -15.62 11.38
CA LEU A 523 -1.94 -15.00 10.06
C LEU A 523 -1.11 -13.72 10.15
N LEU A 524 -1.50 -12.79 11.03
CA LEU A 524 -0.80 -11.52 11.19
C LEU A 524 0.57 -11.71 11.85
N ALA A 525 0.69 -12.62 12.81
CA ALA A 525 1.98 -12.95 13.43
C ALA A 525 3.03 -13.34 12.39
N ARG A 526 2.67 -14.16 11.40
CA ARG A 526 3.57 -14.51 10.29
C ARG A 526 3.78 -13.33 9.34
N LEU A 527 2.69 -12.77 8.80
CA LEU A 527 2.74 -11.76 7.73
C LEU A 527 3.50 -10.51 8.18
N ILE A 528 3.18 -9.98 9.36
CA ILE A 528 3.76 -8.75 9.87
C ILE A 528 5.23 -8.94 10.24
N SER A 529 5.60 -10.07 10.84
CA SER A 529 7.01 -10.36 11.15
C SER A 529 7.85 -10.40 9.87
N HIS A 530 7.34 -11.03 8.81
CA HIS A 530 8.01 -11.07 7.51
C HIS A 530 8.06 -9.69 6.84
N LEU A 531 6.97 -8.92 6.93
CA LEU A 531 6.88 -7.56 6.39
C LEU A 531 7.96 -6.67 7.01
N ILE A 532 8.06 -6.65 8.33
CA ILE A 532 9.08 -5.86 9.05
C ILE A 532 10.48 -6.30 8.66
N GLU A 533 10.75 -7.61 8.65
CA GLU A 533 12.06 -8.13 8.28
C GLU A 533 12.43 -7.73 6.84
N ASN A 534 11.48 -7.80 5.91
CA ASN A 534 11.67 -7.39 4.52
C ASN A 534 11.89 -5.87 4.38
N THR A 535 11.24 -5.07 5.23
CA THR A 535 11.44 -3.62 5.30
C THR A 535 12.86 -3.30 5.76
N ILE A 536 13.35 -3.92 6.84
CA ILE A 536 14.72 -3.71 7.34
C ILE A 536 15.75 -4.13 6.28
N ARG A 537 15.50 -5.20 5.52
CA ARG A 537 16.38 -5.64 4.42
C ARG A 537 16.48 -4.67 3.23
N ILE A 538 15.50 -3.79 3.04
CA ILE A 538 15.52 -2.77 1.97
C ILE A 538 15.99 -1.42 2.50
N ALA A 539 15.55 -1.01 3.69
CA ALA A 539 15.80 0.33 4.20
C ALA A 539 17.09 0.42 5.04
N ILE A 540 17.41 -0.62 5.82
CA ILE A 540 18.47 -0.57 6.84
C ILE A 540 19.71 -1.35 6.39
N ASP A 541 19.58 -2.64 6.06
CA ASP A 541 20.72 -3.50 5.74
C ASP A 541 21.62 -2.95 4.61
N PRO A 542 21.09 -2.32 3.55
CA PRO A 542 21.92 -1.71 2.51
C PRO A 542 22.79 -0.56 3.00
N MET A 543 22.36 0.15 4.05
CA MET A 543 23.04 1.31 4.63
C MET A 543 24.00 0.92 5.76
N PHE A 544 23.73 -0.20 6.44
CA PHE A 544 24.42 -0.61 7.66
C PHE A 544 24.92 -2.07 7.57
N PRO A 545 25.88 -2.34 6.66
CA PRO A 545 26.39 -3.69 6.43
C PRO A 545 27.13 -4.26 7.66
N PRO A 546 27.20 -5.60 7.80
CA PRO A 546 27.98 -6.23 8.87
C PRO A 546 29.48 -5.93 8.75
N PRO A 547 30.25 -5.93 9.85
CA PRO A 547 31.70 -5.74 9.82
C PRO A 547 32.41 -6.81 8.98
N LEU A 548 33.54 -6.45 8.35
CA LEU A 548 34.30 -7.31 7.40
C LEU A 548 34.62 -8.72 7.91
N ASN A 549 34.75 -8.89 9.24
CA ASN A 549 35.15 -10.14 9.89
C ASN A 549 34.00 -10.99 10.46
N LYS A 550 32.73 -10.58 10.31
CA LYS A 550 31.58 -11.38 10.76
C LYS A 550 31.04 -12.26 9.62
N LYS A 551 30.56 -13.47 9.96
CA LYS A 551 29.80 -14.31 9.03
C LYS A 551 28.65 -13.50 8.44
N LYS A 552 28.46 -13.58 7.12
CA LYS A 552 27.33 -12.92 6.44
C LYS A 552 26.03 -13.38 7.10
N HIS A 553 25.19 -12.43 7.48
CA HIS A 553 23.85 -12.71 7.98
C HIS A 553 22.99 -13.14 6.80
N ILE A 554 22.83 -14.46 6.64
CA ILE A 554 22.02 -15.04 5.58
C ILE A 554 20.63 -15.27 6.16
N LEU A 555 19.67 -14.47 5.71
CA LEU A 555 18.27 -14.78 5.91
C LEU A 555 17.76 -15.50 4.68
N ASP A 556 17.40 -16.78 4.86
CA ASP A 556 16.96 -17.68 3.79
C ASP A 556 15.65 -17.26 3.10
N GLN A 557 14.94 -16.28 3.68
CA GLN A 557 13.63 -15.88 3.19
C GLN A 557 13.74 -14.98 1.94
N LYS A 558 12.88 -15.23 0.95
CA LYS A 558 12.68 -14.34 -0.20
C LYS A 558 12.14 -12.99 0.28
N ASN A 559 12.63 -11.88 -0.28
CA ASN A 559 12.02 -10.57 -0.07
C ASN A 559 10.75 -10.45 -0.95
N LEU A 560 9.62 -10.12 -0.35
CA LEU A 560 8.31 -10.04 -0.99
C LEU A 560 7.95 -8.62 -1.48
N PHE A 561 8.84 -7.64 -1.31
CA PHE A 561 8.68 -6.33 -1.92
C PHE A 561 9.04 -6.35 -3.41
N GLU A 562 8.17 -5.77 -4.22
CA GLU A 562 8.34 -5.53 -5.65
C GLU A 562 8.49 -4.03 -5.89
N LEU A 563 9.54 -3.59 -6.60
CA LEU A 563 9.71 -2.18 -6.94
C LEU A 563 8.62 -1.73 -7.93
N ILE A 564 7.85 -0.70 -7.56
CA ILE A 564 6.76 -0.15 -8.40
C ILE A 564 7.04 1.28 -8.90
N PHE A 565 7.97 1.98 -8.26
CA PHE A 565 8.34 3.35 -8.62
C PHE A 565 9.79 3.65 -8.27
N SER A 566 10.49 4.37 -9.15
CA SER A 566 11.81 4.94 -8.87
C SER A 566 12.03 6.22 -9.65
N THR A 567 12.55 7.26 -9.01
CA THR A 567 12.93 8.51 -9.70
C THR A 567 14.05 8.34 -10.71
N THR A 568 14.86 7.28 -10.61
CA THR A 568 15.89 6.93 -11.59
C THR A 568 15.30 6.42 -12.91
N LEU A 569 14.01 6.07 -12.95
CA LEU A 569 13.33 5.51 -14.13
C LEU A 569 12.35 6.49 -14.78
N ILE A 570 12.27 7.72 -14.28
CA ILE A 570 11.32 8.72 -14.75
C ILE A 570 11.96 9.52 -15.89
N THR A 571 11.35 9.48 -17.07
CA THR A 571 11.70 10.34 -18.21
C THR A 571 10.83 11.59 -18.30
N GLU A 572 9.74 11.68 -17.52
CA GLU A 572 8.75 12.78 -17.57
C GLU A 572 8.37 13.26 -16.17
N THR A 573 8.55 14.56 -15.91
CA THR A 573 8.18 15.20 -14.63
C THR A 573 6.76 15.76 -14.73
N ILE A 574 5.81 15.24 -13.94
CA ILE A 574 4.47 15.84 -13.78
C ILE A 574 4.54 16.81 -12.62
N THR A 575 4.47 18.12 -12.87
CA THR A 575 4.46 19.15 -11.81
C THR A 575 3.06 19.32 -11.24
N GLN A 576 2.90 19.25 -9.91
CA GLN A 576 1.62 19.45 -9.23
C GLN A 576 1.70 20.53 -8.13
N PRO A 577 0.59 21.22 -7.81
CA PRO A 577 0.55 22.18 -6.72
C PRO A 577 0.73 21.48 -5.35
N ILE A 578 1.61 22.04 -4.51
CA ILE A 578 1.89 21.51 -3.16
C ILE A 578 0.74 21.86 -2.21
N ILE A 579 0.19 20.85 -1.55
CA ILE A 579 -0.77 21.05 -0.45
C ILE A 579 0.02 21.44 0.80
N LYS A 580 -0.26 22.59 1.39
CA LYS A 580 0.45 23.02 2.61
C LYS A 580 -0.02 22.19 3.80
N GLU A 581 0.91 21.91 4.72
CA GLU A 581 0.55 21.43 6.06
C GLU A 581 -0.21 22.57 6.73
N ASP A 582 -1.42 22.31 7.19
CA ASP A 582 -2.07 23.23 8.13
C ASP A 582 -1.26 23.14 9.44
N ASP A 583 -0.97 24.27 10.11
CA ASP A 583 -0.22 24.31 11.38
C ASP A 583 -1.01 23.58 12.49
N GLU A 584 -1.04 22.26 12.42
CA GLU A 584 -1.69 21.37 13.36
C GLU A 584 -0.58 20.61 14.08
N GLU A 585 -0.30 21.00 15.33
CA GLU A 585 0.27 20.05 16.27
C GLU A 585 -0.65 18.83 16.28
N HIS A 586 -0.10 17.67 15.91
CA HIS A 586 -0.81 16.41 16.01
C HIS A 586 -1.15 16.15 17.48
N ASP A 587 -2.34 16.58 17.91
CA ASP A 587 -3.01 16.08 19.11
C ASP A 587 -3.52 14.65 18.87
N ASP A 588 -2.67 13.79 18.29
CA ASP A 588 -2.83 12.35 18.42
C ASP A 588 -2.37 12.03 19.84
N VAL A 589 -3.30 12.12 20.79
CA VAL A 589 -3.11 11.69 22.17
C VAL A 589 -2.40 10.33 22.15
N GLU A 590 -1.20 10.29 22.69
CA GLU A 590 -0.53 9.06 23.10
C GLU A 590 -1.44 8.40 24.14
N ASP A 591 -2.45 7.63 23.70
CA ASP A 591 -3.17 6.71 24.56
C ASP A 591 -2.21 5.55 24.83
N ASP A 592 -1.31 5.79 25.79
CA ASP A 592 -0.61 4.78 26.57
C ASP A 592 -1.66 3.97 27.35
N ASN A 593 -2.27 2.99 26.68
CA ASN A 593 -2.99 1.89 27.33
C ASN A 593 -2.76 0.57 26.59
#